data_AF-A0A507ES49-F1
#
_entry.id   AF-A0A507ES49-F1
#
_cell.length_a   1.000
_cell.length_b   1.000
_cell.length_c   1.000
_cell.angle_alpha   90.00
_cell.angle_beta   90.00
_cell.angle_gamma   90.00
#
_symmetry.space_group_name_H-M   'P 1'
#
loop_
_entity.id
_entity.type
_entity.pdbx_description
1 polymer ?
#
loop_
_entity_poly.entity_id
_entity_poly.type
_entity_poly.pdbx_seq_one_letter_code
_entity_poly.pdbx_strand_id
1 'polypeptide(L)'
;MASETSAQDLAILSTEFKALRDRKGHFNGGEHDADVDGYGGKKHKTMEALAKAFGNKGTPATKVLEAMGPPDEIVPKVGASNVGPLEAAGPGAITGGMPGPVIAGGSPGALGAVEGKPYFLIYYWRGRHDYLWFEVDASGDEKINGYGWYAAGE
;
A
#
# COMPACT_ATOMS: atom_id res chain seq x y z
N MET A 1 1.24 24.46 -11.97
CA MET A 1 1.07 24.69 -10.52
C MET A 1 0.79 23.34 -9.90
N ALA A 2 1.76 22.75 -9.21
CA ALA A 2 1.57 21.48 -8.53
C ALA A 2 0.89 21.80 -7.19
N SER A 3 -0.38 21.41 -7.05
CA SER A 3 -1.09 21.58 -5.80
C SER A 3 -0.37 20.75 -4.74
N GLU A 4 0.32 21.43 -3.83
CA GLU A 4 0.66 20.87 -2.52
C GLU A 4 -0.67 20.50 -1.87
N THR A 5 -1.09 19.25 -2.01
CA THR A 5 -2.22 18.71 -1.25
C THR A 5 -1.91 18.97 0.22
N SER A 6 -2.66 19.87 0.86
CA SER A 6 -2.32 20.33 2.20
C SER A 6 -2.41 19.15 3.18
N ALA A 7 -1.75 19.24 4.33
CA ALA A 7 -1.83 18.20 5.35
C ALA A 7 -3.29 17.88 5.77
N GLN A 8 -4.19 18.87 5.68
CA GLN A 8 -5.62 18.71 5.93
C GLN A 8 -6.29 17.92 4.81
N ASP A 9 -6.00 18.22 3.55
CA ASP A 9 -6.51 17.46 2.41
C ASP A 9 -6.03 16.00 2.45
N LEU A 10 -4.78 15.75 2.84
CA LEU A 10 -4.26 14.40 3.02
C LEU A 10 -4.99 13.65 4.13
N ALA A 11 -5.29 14.30 5.26
CA ALA A 11 -6.06 13.67 6.35
C ALA A 11 -7.49 13.32 5.93
N ILE A 12 -8.12 14.17 5.11
CA ILE A 12 -9.44 13.90 4.53
C ILE A 12 -9.36 12.70 3.58
N LEU A 13 -8.40 12.69 2.65
CA LEU A 13 -8.18 11.57 1.72
C LEU A 13 -7.89 10.26 2.45
N SER A 14 -7.08 10.29 3.51
CA SER A 14 -6.81 9.14 4.37
C SER A 14 -8.07 8.59 5.02
N THR A 15 -8.93 9.46 5.53
CA THR A 15 -10.21 9.07 6.15
C THR A 15 -11.16 8.49 5.11
N GLU A 16 -11.25 9.13 3.94
CA GLU A 16 -12.08 8.66 2.83
C GLU A 16 -11.60 7.29 2.30
N PHE A 17 -10.30 7.11 2.13
CA PHE A 17 -9.73 5.83 1.71
C PHE A 17 -10.10 4.71 2.69
N LYS A 18 -9.93 4.94 3.99
CA LYS A 18 -10.28 3.96 5.04
C LYS A 18 -11.77 3.61 4.99
N ALA A 19 -12.65 4.60 4.79
CA ALA A 19 -14.08 4.36 4.63
C ALA A 19 -14.43 3.58 3.36
N LEU A 20 -13.77 3.86 2.24
CA LEU A 20 -13.96 3.15 0.96
C LEU A 20 -13.38 1.73 0.99
N ARG A 21 -12.33 1.51 1.80
CA ARG A 21 -11.69 0.21 1.98
C ARG A 21 -12.57 -0.77 2.76
N ASP A 22 -13.41 -0.27 3.66
CA ASP A 22 -14.37 -1.09 4.42
C ASP A 22 -15.55 -1.58 3.57
N ARG A 23 -15.82 -0.91 2.44
CA ARG A 23 -16.89 -1.30 1.51
C ARG A 23 -16.47 -2.52 0.70
N LYS A 24 -17.31 -3.55 0.70
CA LYS A 24 -17.16 -4.72 -0.17
C LYS A 24 -17.68 -4.40 -1.57
N GLY A 25 -16.78 -4.17 -2.50
CA GLY A 25 -17.11 -4.09 -3.94
C GLY A 25 -17.30 -5.48 -4.56
N HIS A 26 -17.66 -5.49 -5.85
CA HIS A 26 -17.94 -6.70 -6.64
C HIS A 26 -16.84 -7.74 -6.53
N PHE A 27 -15.59 -7.30 -6.67
CA PHE A 27 -14.42 -8.18 -6.69
C PHE A 27 -14.06 -8.75 -5.31
N ASN A 28 -14.67 -8.23 -4.24
CA ASN A 28 -14.57 -8.74 -2.88
C ASN A 28 -15.84 -9.47 -2.41
N GLY A 29 -16.69 -9.89 -3.36
CA GLY A 29 -17.93 -10.65 -3.11
C GLY A 29 -19.12 -9.80 -2.65
N GLY A 30 -19.06 -8.48 -2.83
CA GLY A 30 -20.19 -7.56 -2.62
C GLY A 30 -20.94 -7.24 -3.92
N GLU A 31 -21.89 -6.30 -3.82
CA GLU A 31 -22.49 -5.68 -5.00
C GLU A 31 -21.48 -4.76 -5.69
N HIS A 32 -21.64 -4.56 -7.00
CA HIS A 32 -20.77 -3.68 -7.76
C HIS A 32 -20.96 -2.22 -7.35
N ASP A 33 -19.89 -1.62 -6.82
CA ASP A 33 -19.84 -0.21 -6.43
C ASP A 33 -18.85 0.51 -7.36
N ALA A 34 -19.36 1.36 -8.25
CA ALA A 34 -18.54 2.11 -9.20
C ALA A 34 -17.50 3.03 -8.51
N ASP A 35 -17.76 3.46 -7.26
CA ASP A 35 -16.80 4.26 -6.49
C ASP A 35 -15.62 3.43 -5.97
N VAL A 36 -15.80 2.11 -5.80
CA VAL A 36 -14.81 1.18 -5.22
C VAL A 36 -14.14 0.32 -6.30
N ASP A 37 -14.93 -0.21 -7.24
CA ASP A 37 -14.53 -1.16 -8.28
C ASP A 37 -14.15 -0.50 -9.61
N GLY A 38 -14.66 0.72 -9.84
CA GLY A 38 -14.53 1.44 -11.12
C GLY A 38 -13.18 2.14 -11.28
N TYR A 39 -12.55 1.98 -12.45
CA TYR A 39 -11.34 2.73 -12.81
C TYR A 39 -11.60 4.23 -12.79
N GLY A 40 -10.75 5.00 -12.10
CA GLY A 40 -11.03 6.42 -11.83
C GLY A 40 -12.22 6.69 -10.89
N GLY A 41 -12.75 5.65 -10.23
CA GLY A 41 -13.68 5.77 -9.12
C GLY A 41 -13.02 6.45 -7.90
N LYS A 42 -13.82 6.73 -6.86
CA LYS A 42 -13.32 7.44 -5.67
C LYS A 42 -12.16 6.71 -5.02
N LYS A 43 -12.24 5.39 -4.83
CA LYS A 43 -11.17 4.62 -4.18
C LYS A 43 -9.86 4.71 -4.96
N HIS A 44 -9.91 4.54 -6.28
CA HIS A 44 -8.75 4.66 -7.15
C HIS A 44 -8.12 6.06 -7.08
N LYS A 45 -8.93 7.12 -7.21
CA LYS A 45 -8.46 8.51 -7.15
C LYS A 45 -7.86 8.87 -5.80
N THR A 46 -8.50 8.45 -4.71
CA THR A 46 -8.01 8.70 -3.35
C THR A 46 -6.70 7.96 -3.10
N MET A 47 -6.58 6.69 -3.53
CA MET A 47 -5.32 5.95 -3.47
C MET A 47 -4.22 6.62 -4.29
N GLU A 48 -4.52 7.06 -5.51
CA GLU A 48 -3.55 7.72 -6.38
C GLU A 48 -3.07 9.05 -5.77
N ALA A 49 -3.97 9.84 -5.18
CA ALA A 49 -3.62 11.09 -4.52
C ALA A 49 -2.73 10.86 -3.28
N LEU A 50 -3.06 9.88 -2.45
CA LEU A 50 -2.23 9.48 -1.31
C LEU A 50 -0.87 8.94 -1.77
N ALA A 51 -0.84 8.15 -2.84
CA ALA A 51 0.40 7.63 -3.42
C ALA A 51 1.30 8.75 -3.97
N LYS A 52 0.74 9.75 -4.66
CA LYS A 52 1.49 10.92 -5.13
C LYS A 52 2.07 11.73 -3.97
N ALA A 53 1.38 11.80 -2.85
CA ALA A 53 1.83 12.53 -1.68
C ALA A 53 2.94 11.79 -0.89
N PHE A 54 2.75 10.49 -0.64
CA PHE A 54 3.65 9.70 0.22
C PHE A 54 4.64 8.79 -0.53
N GLY A 55 4.45 8.61 -1.83
CA GLY A 55 5.30 7.80 -2.71
C GLY A 55 6.62 8.46 -3.10
N ASN A 56 6.90 9.66 -2.59
CA ASN A 56 8.11 10.41 -2.87
C ASN A 56 9.32 9.77 -2.16
N LYS A 57 10.44 9.70 -2.88
CA LYS A 57 11.68 9.12 -2.35
C LYS A 57 12.10 9.82 -1.05
N GLY A 58 12.37 9.03 -0.02
CA GLY A 58 12.79 9.53 1.29
C GLY A 58 11.65 9.75 2.29
N THR A 59 10.39 9.59 1.87
CA THR A 59 9.24 9.61 2.78
C THR A 59 9.33 8.42 3.75
N PRO A 60 9.15 8.60 5.06
CA PRO A 60 9.10 7.47 5.98
C PRO A 60 7.92 6.54 5.68
N ALA A 61 8.14 5.23 5.63
CA ALA A 61 7.04 4.27 5.41
C ALA A 61 5.95 4.36 6.50
N THR A 62 6.32 4.79 7.71
CA THR A 62 5.36 5.09 8.79
C THR A 62 4.30 6.10 8.38
N LYS A 63 4.63 7.12 7.57
CA LYS A 63 3.65 8.10 7.08
C LYS A 63 2.61 7.47 6.16
N VAL A 64 3.04 6.53 5.31
CA VAL A 64 2.12 5.75 4.45
C VAL A 64 1.16 4.94 5.33
N LEU A 65 1.67 4.28 6.37
CA LEU A 65 0.87 3.47 7.29
C LEU A 65 -0.11 4.30 8.13
N GLU A 66 0.32 5.48 8.61
CA GLU A 66 -0.57 6.40 9.32
C GLU A 66 -1.72 6.86 8.42
N ALA A 67 -1.40 7.21 7.17
CA ALA A 67 -2.33 7.75 6.19
C ALA A 67 -3.28 6.67 5.63
N MET A 68 -2.75 5.54 5.18
CA MET A 68 -3.52 4.50 4.47
C MET A 68 -3.99 3.39 5.40
N GLY A 69 -3.43 3.27 6.60
CA GLY A 69 -3.66 2.12 7.49
C GLY A 69 -2.70 0.98 7.19
N PRO A 70 -2.94 -0.22 7.76
CA PRO A 70 -2.12 -1.39 7.48
C PRO A 70 -2.23 -1.80 6.00
N PRO A 71 -1.12 -2.25 5.38
CA PRO A 71 -1.14 -2.81 4.05
C PRO A 71 -1.91 -4.14 4.04
N ASP A 72 -2.40 -4.55 2.87
CA ASP A 72 -2.99 -5.87 2.66
C ASP A 72 -1.93 -6.97 2.72
N GLU A 73 -0.79 -6.75 2.05
CA GLU A 73 0.34 -7.68 2.00
C GLU A 73 1.67 -6.91 2.07
N ILE A 74 2.72 -7.55 2.60
CA ILE A 74 4.08 -6.99 2.69
C ILE A 74 5.05 -7.99 2.08
N VAL A 75 5.49 -7.76 0.86
CA VAL A 75 6.25 -8.77 0.13
C VAL A 75 7.72 -8.35 0.00
N PRO A 76 8.70 -9.25 0.22
CA PRO A 76 10.10 -8.90 0.01
C PRO A 76 10.36 -8.60 -1.46
N LYS A 77 11.23 -7.64 -1.75
CA LYS A 77 11.66 -7.37 -3.12
C LYS A 77 12.60 -8.48 -3.59
N VAL A 78 12.07 -9.39 -4.41
CA VAL A 78 12.84 -10.47 -5.04
C VAL A 78 13.18 -10.12 -6.48
N GLY A 79 14.40 -9.61 -6.66
CA GLY A 79 15.01 -9.37 -7.97
C GLY A 79 14.28 -8.36 -8.86
N ALA A 80 14.83 -8.10 -10.04
CA ALA A 80 14.13 -7.40 -11.11
C ALA A 80 13.26 -8.43 -11.84
N SER A 81 11.97 -8.41 -11.55
CA SER A 81 10.97 -9.25 -12.21
C SER A 81 10.12 -8.39 -13.13
N ASN A 82 9.85 -8.88 -14.35
CA ASN A 82 8.93 -8.23 -15.30
C ASN A 82 7.45 -8.43 -14.90
N VAL A 83 7.20 -9.06 -13.76
CA VAL A 83 5.89 -9.34 -13.18
C VAL A 83 5.72 -8.55 -11.88
N GLY A 84 4.48 -8.32 -11.46
CA GLY A 84 4.18 -7.48 -10.30
C GLY A 84 4.78 -8.01 -8.99
N PRO A 85 4.93 -7.15 -7.95
CA PRO A 85 5.53 -7.54 -6.67
C PRO A 85 4.98 -8.84 -6.07
N LEU A 86 3.66 -9.03 -6.12
CA LEU A 86 3.01 -10.24 -5.57
C LEU A 86 3.32 -11.51 -6.37
N GLU A 87 3.44 -11.38 -7.70
CA GLU A 87 3.74 -12.50 -8.58
C GLU A 87 5.22 -12.86 -8.51
N ALA A 88 6.10 -11.84 -8.46
CA ALA A 88 7.54 -12.00 -8.27
C ALA A 88 7.88 -12.70 -6.96
N ALA A 89 7.17 -12.38 -5.88
CA ALA A 89 7.32 -13.01 -4.57
C ALA A 89 6.81 -14.46 -4.51
N GLY A 90 6.07 -14.92 -5.53
CA GLY A 90 5.48 -16.25 -5.59
C GLY A 90 4.24 -16.42 -4.69
N PRO A 91 3.49 -17.53 -4.86
CA PRO A 91 2.39 -17.87 -3.96
C PRO A 91 2.94 -18.11 -2.54
N GLY A 92 2.42 -17.37 -1.56
CA GLY A 92 2.90 -17.41 -0.17
C GLY A 92 3.70 -16.20 0.29
N ALA A 93 3.71 -15.11 -0.49
CA ALA A 93 4.22 -13.82 -0.07
C ALA A 93 3.41 -13.30 1.15
N ILE A 94 3.94 -13.59 2.34
CA ILE A 94 3.40 -13.36 3.69
C ILE A 94 1.87 -13.46 3.88
N THR A 95 1.21 -14.46 3.29
CA THR A 95 -0.12 -14.86 3.77
C THR A 95 -0.07 -15.57 5.15
N GLY A 96 1.09 -15.54 5.81
CA GLY A 96 1.34 -16.11 7.13
C GLY A 96 1.07 -15.10 8.24
N GLY A 97 -0.19 -14.97 8.64
CA GLY A 97 -0.62 -14.64 10.00
C GLY A 97 -0.06 -13.36 10.63
N MET A 98 -0.93 -12.39 10.87
CA MET A 98 -0.83 -11.64 12.12
C MET A 98 -1.39 -12.52 13.25
N PRO A 99 -0.57 -13.18 14.09
CA PRO A 99 -0.94 -13.26 15.49
C PRO A 99 -0.58 -11.88 16.06
N GLY A 100 -1.58 -11.05 16.39
CA GLY A 100 -1.27 -9.90 17.24
C GLY A 100 -0.66 -10.36 18.56
N PRO A 101 -0.05 -9.49 19.38
CA PRO A 101 0.65 -8.24 19.11
C PRO A 101 2.17 -8.42 19.34
N VAL A 102 3.05 -7.76 18.59
CA VAL A 102 4.44 -7.53 19.06
C VAL A 102 4.61 -6.11 19.55
N ILE A 103 3.97 -5.82 20.69
CA ILE A 103 4.64 -5.01 21.71
C ILE A 103 5.30 -5.99 22.67
N ALA A 104 6.51 -6.42 22.31
CA ALA A 104 7.41 -7.11 23.21
C ALA A 104 8.78 -6.43 23.16
N GLY A 105 8.88 -5.28 23.81
CA GLY A 105 10.10 -4.85 24.50
C GLY A 105 11.43 -4.80 23.73
N GLY A 106 11.47 -4.43 22.45
CA GLY A 106 12.74 -4.25 21.74
C GLY A 106 12.59 -3.38 20.50
N SER A 107 13.10 -2.15 20.57
CA SER A 107 13.40 -1.16 19.51
C SER A 107 12.38 -0.93 18.37
N PRO A 108 12.10 0.34 18.00
CA PRO A 108 11.33 0.66 16.80
C PRO A 108 12.19 0.34 15.56
N GLY A 109 11.98 -0.80 14.92
CA GLY A 109 12.69 -1.11 13.68
C GLY A 109 12.21 -2.40 13.05
N ALA A 110 11.96 -2.33 11.74
CA ALA A 110 11.57 -3.39 10.83
C ALA A 110 10.06 -3.67 10.76
N LEU A 111 9.36 -2.76 10.09
CA LEU A 111 8.13 -3.00 9.35
C LEU A 111 8.36 -4.11 8.30
N GLY A 112 8.42 -5.38 8.72
CA GLY A 112 8.48 -6.51 7.78
C GLY A 112 9.80 -6.67 7.00
N ALA A 113 10.86 -5.94 7.35
CA ALA A 113 12.18 -6.19 6.79
C ALA A 113 12.67 -7.57 7.26
N VAL A 114 12.53 -8.58 6.40
CA VAL A 114 13.31 -9.81 6.49
C VAL A 114 14.77 -9.40 6.26
N GLU A 115 15.47 -9.11 7.37
CA GLU A 115 16.91 -8.79 7.45
C GLU A 115 17.43 -7.88 6.32
N GLY A 116 17.22 -6.57 6.43
CA GLY A 116 17.95 -5.59 5.62
C GLY A 116 17.77 -5.75 4.11
N LYS A 117 16.64 -6.31 3.66
CA LYS A 117 16.22 -6.33 2.25
C LYS A 117 15.05 -5.38 1.99
N PRO A 118 15.02 -4.71 0.82
CA PRO A 118 13.89 -3.87 0.45
C PRO A 118 12.63 -4.73 0.32
N TYR A 119 11.48 -4.13 0.56
CA TYR A 119 10.19 -4.81 0.54
C TYR A 119 9.11 -3.89 -0.03
N PHE A 120 7.95 -4.45 -0.34
CA PHE A 120 6.82 -3.71 -0.89
C PHE A 120 5.64 -3.76 0.07
N LEU A 121 5.03 -2.59 0.32
CA LEU A 121 3.72 -2.48 0.97
C LEU A 121 2.64 -2.53 -0.12
N ILE A 122 1.71 -3.45 -0.01
CA ILE A 122 0.66 -3.68 -1.01
C ILE A 122 -0.69 -3.21 -0.49
N TYR A 123 -1.41 -2.43 -1.30
CA TYR A 123 -2.76 -1.97 -1.03
C TYR A 123 -3.70 -2.34 -2.19
N TYR A 124 -4.70 -3.17 -1.89
CA TYR A 124 -5.70 -3.63 -2.82
C TYR A 124 -6.70 -2.53 -3.19
N TRP A 125 -6.84 -2.34 -4.50
CA TRP A 125 -7.88 -1.49 -5.03
C TRP A 125 -9.16 -2.31 -5.23
N ARG A 126 -9.16 -3.33 -6.11
CA ARG A 126 -10.30 -4.26 -6.31
C ARG A 126 -9.88 -5.74 -6.19
N GLY A 127 -8.94 -6.02 -5.29
CA GLY A 127 -8.47 -7.37 -4.99
C GLY A 127 -7.01 -7.57 -5.39
N ARG A 128 -6.56 -8.82 -5.39
CA ARG A 128 -5.14 -9.20 -5.58
C ARG A 128 -4.60 -8.96 -6.99
N HIS A 129 -5.48 -8.70 -7.96
CA HIS A 129 -5.11 -8.45 -9.35
C HIS A 129 -4.79 -6.97 -9.62
N ASP A 130 -5.50 -6.04 -8.96
CA ASP A 130 -5.32 -4.60 -9.15
C ASP A 130 -4.92 -3.95 -7.82
N TYR A 131 -3.66 -3.52 -7.71
CA TYR A 131 -3.13 -3.00 -6.46
C TYR A 131 -2.10 -1.91 -6.64
N LEU A 132 -2.01 -1.07 -5.62
CA LEU A 132 -0.97 -0.08 -5.44
C LEU A 132 0.14 -0.69 -4.59
N TRP A 133 1.39 -0.50 -5.00
CA TRP A 133 2.54 -0.91 -4.23
C TRP A 133 3.42 0.29 -3.89
N PHE A 134 4.04 0.24 -2.69
CA PHE A 134 5.11 1.15 -2.29
C PHE A 134 6.36 0.35 -2.03
N GLU A 135 7.47 0.71 -2.69
CA GLU A 135 8.78 0.14 -2.41
C GLU A 135 9.37 0.84 -1.19
N VAL A 136 9.71 0.07 -0.16
CA VAL A 136 10.44 0.53 1.00
C VAL A 136 11.87 0.02 0.93
N ASP A 137 12.81 0.92 1.13
CA ASP A 137 14.22 0.60 1.21
C ASP A 137 14.55 -0.12 2.52
N ALA A 138 15.58 -0.95 2.49
CA ALA A 138 15.99 -1.76 3.62
C ALA A 138 16.84 -1.02 4.67
N SER A 139 17.18 0.25 4.39
CA SER A 139 17.89 1.10 5.33
C SER A 139 17.12 1.21 6.64
N GLY A 140 17.83 1.34 7.76
CA GLY A 140 17.23 1.40 9.10
C GLY A 140 16.19 2.51 9.32
N ASP A 141 16.05 3.47 8.41
CA ASP A 141 14.99 4.49 8.44
C ASP A 141 13.71 4.11 7.68
N GLU A 142 13.68 2.96 7.00
CA GLU A 142 12.52 2.40 6.29
C GLU A 142 11.80 3.44 5.42
N LYS A 143 12.53 4.00 4.45
CA LYS A 143 12.07 5.08 3.59
C LYS A 143 11.52 4.54 2.27
N ILE A 144 10.47 5.19 1.77
CA ILE A 144 9.90 4.93 0.46
C ILE A 144 10.96 5.24 -0.60
N ASN A 145 11.20 4.28 -1.48
CA ASN A 145 12.05 4.43 -2.66
C ASN A 145 11.21 4.81 -3.89
N GLY A 146 9.95 4.36 -3.94
CA GLY A 146 8.99 4.69 -4.98
C GLY A 146 7.64 4.00 -4.79
N TYR A 147 6.73 4.22 -5.73
CA TYR A 147 5.41 3.59 -5.76
C TYR A 147 5.00 3.30 -7.20
N GLY A 148 3.99 2.46 -7.37
CA GLY A 148 3.39 2.23 -8.67
C GLY A 148 2.14 1.36 -8.58
N TRP A 149 1.45 1.28 -9.71
CA TRP A 149 0.27 0.43 -9.84
C TRP A 149 0.64 -0.87 -10.55
N TYR A 150 0.03 -1.97 -10.12
CA TYR A 150 0.02 -3.22 -10.86
C TYR A 150 -1.38 -3.48 -11.40
N ALA A 151 -1.44 -3.71 -12.71
CA ALA A 151 -2.63 -3.99 -13.51
C ALA A 151 -3.82 -3.03 -13.33
N ALA A 152 -3.63 -1.84 -12.76
CA ALA A 152 -4.68 -0.82 -12.62
C ALA A 152 -4.97 -0.07 -13.94
N GLY A 153 -5.08 -0.79 -15.05
CA GLY A 153 -5.53 -0.26 -16.34
C GLY A 153 -7.04 -0.45 -16.53
N GLU A 154 -7.60 0.20 -17.55
CA GLU A 154 -8.96 -0.08 -18.04
C GLU A 154 -9.11 -1.50 -18.58
#